data_AF-A0A7J3G420-F1
#
_entry.id   AF-A0A7J3G420-F1
#
_cell.length_a   1.000
_cell.length_b   1.000
_cell.length_c   1.000
_cell.angle_alpha   90.00
_cell.angle_beta   90.00
_cell.angle_gamma   90.00
#
_symmetry.space_group_name_H-M   'P 1'
#
loop_
_entity.id
_entity.type
_entity.pdbx_description
1 polymer ?
#
loop_
_entity_poly.entity_id
_entity_poly.type
_entity_poly.pdbx_seq_one_letter_code
_entity_poly.pdbx_strand_id
1 'polypeptide(L)'
;VQGGLYRDLVQKCVDEYKRLGFSLYCLGSPTPLMTAYRYRELVSMIATTRQVLGTVKPLHLFGAGHPMMFALAVALGVDMFDSASYALFAKEDRYILPEGTVRLEQLSHLPCSCEVCTRFSAKELRELESGERFRNLALHNLFVCFQEVEAIKQAIWEGRMYELLERKARSHPALYEAFQYIFRDEETLQTMALHTPLSKRRGLFLFDTTSLQRPEYRRMTEWLRRWTPSCLEAAVLVSHKAVVNRRLEKLFEMLAKVVGDGCFEVFVHDTPYGLVPLSLYHVFPISQTTYPETLVKQLEDKIFREAAETLAKHGFKKIIIIETRRETYPGYSRKLAHSLQTSLSKEVVYTTSK
;
A
#
# COMPACT_ATOMS: atom_id res chain seq x y z
N VAL A 1 -0.40 27.32 7.88
CA VAL A 1 0.80 27.12 7.05
C VAL A 1 0.49 27.64 5.66
N GLN A 2 1.26 28.65 5.24
CA GLN A 2 1.25 29.23 3.89
C GLN A 2 2.64 29.02 3.26
N GLY A 3 2.84 29.47 2.02
CA GLY A 3 4.07 29.25 1.26
C GLY A 3 3.91 28.29 0.09
N GLY A 4 2.76 27.62 -0.03
CA GLY A 4 2.40 26.81 -1.19
C GLY A 4 3.41 25.71 -1.49
N LEU A 5 3.98 25.73 -2.70
CA LEU A 5 4.96 24.74 -3.16
C LEU A 5 6.41 25.11 -2.82
N TYR A 6 6.65 26.23 -2.14
CA TYR A 6 7.98 26.73 -1.80
C TYR A 6 8.36 26.28 -0.39
N ARG A 7 9.24 25.28 -0.30
CA ARG A 7 9.62 24.63 0.97
C ARG A 7 10.23 25.60 1.98
N ASP A 8 11.06 26.53 1.53
CA ASP A 8 11.67 27.59 2.35
C ASP A 8 10.61 28.51 2.99
N LEU A 9 9.56 28.86 2.24
CA LEU A 9 8.46 29.66 2.76
C LEU A 9 7.59 28.87 3.75
N VAL A 10 7.35 27.58 3.47
CA VAL A 10 6.66 26.67 4.39
C VAL A 10 7.44 26.53 5.70
N GLN A 11 8.75 26.33 5.63
CA GLN A 11 9.66 26.27 6.77
C GLN A 11 9.56 27.54 7.62
N LYS A 12 9.74 28.70 6.99
CA LYS A 12 9.63 30.00 7.67
C LYS A 12 8.28 30.17 8.37
N CYS A 13 7.17 29.83 7.71
CA CYS A 13 5.83 29.94 8.28
C CYS A 13 5.63 29.01 9.48
N VAL A 14 6.08 27.75 9.37
CA VAL A 14 5.94 26.78 10.46
C VAL A 14 6.80 27.14 11.65
N ASP A 15 8.03 27.62 11.45
CA ASP A 15 8.93 28.00 12.55
C ASP A 15 8.35 29.13 13.39
N GLU A 16 7.79 30.16 12.75
CA GLU A 16 7.09 31.23 13.47
C GLU A 16 5.85 30.71 14.20
N TYR A 17 5.06 29.83 13.58
CA TYR A 17 3.85 29.29 14.22
C TYR A 17 4.17 28.33 15.37
N LYS A 18 5.26 27.57 15.29
CA LYS A 18 5.75 26.71 16.37
C LYS A 18 6.14 27.53 17.61
N ARG A 19 6.75 28.70 17.42
CA ARG A 19 7.07 29.62 18.54
C ARG A 19 5.82 30.13 19.26
N LEU A 20 4.72 30.31 18.53
CA LEU A 20 3.43 30.73 19.08
C LEU A 20 2.67 29.60 19.78
N GLY A 21 3.01 28.33 19.52
CA GLY A 21 2.51 27.20 20.30
C GLY A 21 1.06 26.77 19.97
N PHE A 22 0.59 26.95 18.74
CA PHE A 22 -0.79 26.56 18.37
C PHE A 22 -1.06 25.05 18.52
N SER A 23 -2.32 24.72 18.84
CA SER A 23 -2.80 23.34 18.97
C SER A 23 -3.21 22.70 17.64
N LEU A 24 -3.61 23.50 16.65
CA LEU A 24 -4.04 23.07 15.32
C LEU A 24 -3.31 23.90 14.27
N TYR A 25 -2.83 23.23 13.22
CA TYR A 25 -2.22 23.87 12.07
C TYR A 25 -3.08 23.62 10.84
N CYS A 26 -3.28 24.65 10.04
CA CYS A 26 -4.09 24.53 8.82
C CYS A 26 -3.23 24.82 7.59
N LEU A 27 -3.21 23.93 6.61
CA LEU A 27 -2.56 24.13 5.32
C LEU A 27 -3.50 24.93 4.41
N GLY A 28 -3.10 26.16 4.10
CA GLY A 28 -3.85 27.09 3.26
C GLY A 28 -3.46 27.01 1.78
N SER A 29 -4.35 27.52 0.92
CA SER A 29 -4.15 27.63 -0.53
C SER A 29 -4.12 26.32 -1.38
N PRO A 30 -4.61 25.14 -0.93
CA PRO A 30 -4.63 23.95 -1.80
C PRO A 30 -5.82 23.95 -2.77
N THR A 31 -6.84 24.80 -2.54
CA THR A 31 -8.11 24.78 -3.33
C THR A 31 -7.90 24.87 -4.84
N PRO A 32 -7.07 25.79 -5.37
CA PRO A 32 -6.84 25.87 -6.82
C PRO A 32 -6.19 24.60 -7.40
N LEU A 33 -5.36 23.91 -6.62
CA LEU A 33 -4.76 22.65 -7.05
C LEU A 33 -5.79 21.54 -7.15
N MET A 34 -6.66 21.43 -6.14
CA MET A 34 -7.71 20.42 -6.08
C MET A 34 -8.74 20.60 -7.20
N THR A 35 -9.17 21.83 -7.46
CA THR A 35 -10.12 22.11 -8.56
C THR A 35 -9.53 21.86 -9.94
N ALA A 36 -8.20 21.99 -10.08
CA ALA A 36 -7.47 21.72 -11.32
C ALA A 36 -6.95 20.27 -11.41
N TYR A 37 -7.34 19.36 -10.50
CA TYR A 37 -6.86 17.97 -10.45
C TYR A 37 -5.32 17.84 -10.34
N ARG A 38 -4.64 18.87 -9.83
CA ARG A 38 -3.18 18.91 -9.63
C ARG A 38 -2.79 18.22 -8.33
N TYR A 39 -3.13 16.93 -8.23
CA TYR A 39 -2.94 16.15 -7.01
C TYR A 39 -1.47 15.85 -6.72
N ARG A 40 -0.60 15.82 -7.74
CA ARG A 40 0.85 15.68 -7.53
C ARG A 40 1.41 16.84 -6.70
N GLU A 41 1.04 18.06 -7.05
CA GLU A 41 1.43 19.26 -6.31
C GLU A 41 0.79 19.30 -4.92
N LEU A 42 -0.45 18.81 -4.80
CA LEU A 42 -1.09 18.64 -3.49
C LEU A 42 -0.28 17.67 -2.60
N VAL A 43 0.16 16.52 -3.12
CA VAL A 43 1.03 15.58 -2.40
C VAL A 43 2.29 16.28 -1.92
N SER A 44 2.99 16.98 -2.82
CA SER A 44 4.21 17.73 -2.49
C SER A 44 3.98 18.76 -1.37
N MET A 45 2.87 19.50 -1.46
CA MET A 45 2.51 20.53 -0.48
C MET A 45 2.23 19.94 0.90
N ILE A 46 1.46 18.85 0.97
CA ILE A 46 1.14 18.17 2.24
C ILE A 46 2.40 17.54 2.83
N ALA A 47 3.16 16.81 2.01
CA ALA A 47 4.39 16.14 2.43
C ALA A 47 5.42 17.14 3.00
N THR A 48 5.70 18.21 2.26
CA THR A 48 6.61 19.28 2.71
C THR A 48 6.14 19.87 4.03
N THR A 49 4.83 20.15 4.15
CA THR A 49 4.26 20.67 5.40
C THR A 49 4.46 19.69 6.56
N ARG A 50 4.25 18.39 6.34
CA ARG A 50 4.42 17.36 7.37
C ARG A 50 5.87 17.10 7.77
N GLN A 51 6.79 17.14 6.82
CA GLN A 51 8.23 17.04 7.09
C GLN A 51 8.70 18.21 8.00
N VAL A 52 8.23 19.42 7.71
CA VAL A 52 8.60 20.64 8.44
C VAL A 52 7.87 20.74 9.79
N LEU A 53 6.56 20.50 9.81
CA LEU A 53 5.73 20.62 11.01
C LEU A 53 5.97 19.47 11.99
N GLY A 54 6.28 18.28 11.47
CA GLY A 54 6.20 17.03 12.20
C GLY A 54 4.78 16.48 12.26
N THR A 55 4.63 15.34 12.92
CA THR A 55 3.40 14.53 12.93
C THR A 55 2.64 14.59 14.25
N VAL A 56 3.14 15.32 15.26
CA VAL A 56 2.53 15.40 16.60
C VAL A 56 1.26 16.27 16.63
N LYS A 57 1.21 17.33 15.81
CA LYS A 57 0.09 18.30 15.83
C LYS A 57 -0.91 17.99 14.71
N PRO A 58 -2.22 18.15 14.96
CA PRO A 58 -3.24 18.01 13.92
C PRO A 58 -3.02 18.96 12.74
N LEU A 59 -3.27 18.47 11.53
CA LEU A 59 -3.21 19.23 10.28
C LEU A 59 -4.58 19.24 9.61
N HIS A 60 -5.12 20.44 9.44
CA HIS A 60 -6.32 20.68 8.65
C HIS A 60 -5.96 21.10 7.23
N LEU A 61 -6.61 20.53 6.22
CA LEU A 61 -6.42 20.89 4.82
C LEU A 61 -7.59 21.75 4.34
N PHE A 62 -7.34 23.05 4.13
CA PHE A 62 -8.40 24.00 3.83
C PHE A 62 -9.04 23.81 2.45
N GLY A 63 -10.36 23.85 2.36
CA GLY A 63 -11.13 23.77 1.12
C GLY A 63 -11.15 22.37 0.49
N ALA A 64 -10.72 21.37 1.25
CA ALA A 64 -10.71 19.97 0.86
C ALA A 64 -12.10 19.35 0.95
N GLY A 65 -12.96 19.69 -0.02
CA GLY A 65 -14.38 19.38 0.07
C GLY A 65 -14.87 18.11 -0.61
N HIS A 66 -14.03 17.41 -1.38
CA HIS A 66 -14.44 16.27 -2.21
C HIS A 66 -13.81 14.95 -1.73
N PRO A 67 -14.61 13.87 -1.53
CA PRO A 67 -14.14 12.60 -0.95
C PRO A 67 -13.03 11.88 -1.74
N MET A 68 -12.95 12.08 -3.06
CA MET A 68 -12.00 11.40 -3.95
C MET A 68 -10.54 11.50 -3.50
N MET A 69 -10.17 12.57 -2.81
CA MET A 69 -8.79 12.79 -2.34
C MET A 69 -8.58 12.52 -0.85
N PHE A 70 -9.64 12.24 -0.08
CA PHE A 70 -9.53 12.10 1.38
C PHE A 70 -8.54 11.01 1.76
N ALA A 71 -8.62 9.84 1.12
CA ALA A 71 -7.71 8.74 1.41
C ALA A 71 -6.24 9.11 1.13
N LEU A 72 -5.96 9.86 0.06
CA LEU A 72 -4.62 10.36 -0.27
C LEU A 72 -4.12 11.35 0.79
N ALA A 73 -4.94 12.34 1.12
CA ALA A 73 -4.58 13.36 2.11
C ALA A 73 -4.35 12.74 3.50
N VAL A 74 -5.23 11.84 3.96
CA VAL A 74 -5.07 11.15 5.25
C VAL A 74 -3.84 10.25 5.27
N ALA A 75 -3.53 9.55 4.18
CA ALA A 75 -2.32 8.72 4.11
C ALA A 75 -1.02 9.54 4.21
N LEU A 76 -1.06 10.81 3.79
CA LEU A 76 0.03 11.79 3.99
C LEU A 76 -0.03 12.47 5.36
N GLY A 77 -0.98 12.09 6.20
CA GLY A 77 -1.16 12.60 7.55
C GLY A 77 -2.03 13.85 7.63
N VAL A 78 -3.03 14.09 6.79
CA VAL A 78 -4.06 15.12 7.08
C VAL A 78 -5.10 14.56 8.05
N ASP A 79 -5.52 15.37 9.03
CA ASP A 79 -6.45 14.94 10.08
C ASP A 79 -7.87 15.53 9.91
N MET A 80 -7.97 16.71 9.31
CA MET A 80 -9.23 17.45 9.22
C MET A 80 -9.47 18.05 7.84
N PHE A 81 -10.75 18.13 7.46
CA PHE A 81 -11.23 18.65 6.19
C PHE A 81 -12.44 19.56 6.40
N ASP A 82 -12.70 20.46 5.46
CA ASP A 82 -13.90 21.29 5.36
C ASP A 82 -14.46 21.23 3.94
N SER A 83 -15.79 21.25 3.80
CA SER A 83 -16.46 21.18 2.50
C SER A 83 -17.50 22.27 2.36
N ALA A 84 -17.27 23.21 1.43
CA ALA A 84 -18.36 23.99 0.81
C ALA A 84 -18.90 23.28 -0.44
N SER A 85 -18.14 22.34 -1.00
CA SER A 85 -18.46 21.64 -2.25
C SER A 85 -19.78 20.89 -2.20
N TYR A 86 -20.16 20.33 -1.04
CA TYR A 86 -21.43 19.58 -0.92
C TYR A 86 -22.65 20.44 -1.32
N ALA A 87 -22.68 21.70 -0.90
CA ALA A 87 -23.76 22.65 -1.18
C ALA A 87 -23.58 23.33 -2.54
N LEU A 88 -22.35 23.74 -2.88
CA LEU A 88 -22.08 24.37 -4.18
C LEU A 88 -22.41 23.44 -5.34
N PHE A 89 -22.08 22.14 -5.21
CA PHE A 89 -22.37 21.15 -6.23
C PHE A 89 -23.87 20.86 -6.30
N ALA A 90 -24.54 20.74 -5.14
CA ALA A 90 -25.99 20.58 -5.11
C ALA A 90 -26.73 21.74 -5.78
N LYS A 91 -26.25 22.98 -5.63
CA LYS A 91 -26.82 24.18 -6.30
C LYS A 91 -26.71 24.11 -7.82
N GLU A 92 -25.74 23.37 -8.34
CA GLU A 92 -25.49 23.18 -9.77
C GLU A 92 -26.00 21.82 -10.28
N ASP A 93 -26.90 21.17 -9.52
CA ASP A 93 -27.43 19.84 -9.82
C ASP A 93 -26.31 18.79 -10.03
N ARG A 94 -25.23 18.90 -9.27
CA ARG A 94 -24.09 17.96 -9.25
C ARG A 94 -24.17 17.02 -8.06
N TYR A 95 -24.01 15.74 -8.37
CA TYR A 95 -24.06 14.60 -7.47
C TYR A 95 -22.63 14.09 -7.20
N ILE A 96 -22.21 14.08 -5.94
CA ILE A 96 -20.90 13.58 -5.52
C ILE A 96 -20.94 12.06 -5.42
N LEU A 97 -19.93 11.43 -6.01
CA LEU A 97 -19.54 10.04 -5.83
C LEU A 97 -18.21 9.98 -5.05
N PRO A 98 -17.87 8.85 -4.42
CA PRO A 98 -16.56 8.70 -3.81
C PRO A 98 -15.42 8.86 -4.83
N GLU A 99 -15.65 8.50 -6.09
CA GLU A 99 -14.65 8.52 -7.18
C GLU A 99 -14.71 9.77 -8.06
N GLY A 100 -15.66 10.69 -7.84
CA GLY A 100 -15.80 11.86 -8.70
C GLY A 100 -17.13 12.59 -8.55
N THR A 101 -17.53 13.36 -9.55
CA THR A 101 -18.78 14.11 -9.56
C THR A 101 -19.47 13.93 -10.90
N VAL A 102 -20.81 13.80 -10.88
CA VAL A 102 -21.63 13.62 -12.08
C VAL A 102 -22.78 14.63 -12.04
N ARG A 103 -23.26 15.11 -13.20
CA ARG A 103 -24.48 15.92 -13.24
C ARG A 103 -25.68 15.01 -13.04
N LEU A 104 -26.66 15.44 -12.24
CA LEU A 104 -27.86 14.66 -11.96
C LEU A 104 -28.62 14.25 -13.24
N GLU A 105 -28.61 15.10 -14.26
CA GLU A 105 -29.16 14.85 -15.60
C GLU A 105 -28.58 13.61 -16.29
N GLN A 106 -27.32 13.26 -15.99
CA GLN A 106 -26.62 12.13 -16.61
C GLN A 106 -26.83 10.81 -15.84
N LEU A 107 -27.52 10.84 -14.69
CA LEU A 107 -27.75 9.66 -13.87
C LEU A 107 -29.02 8.93 -14.32
N SER A 108 -28.83 7.67 -14.72
CA SER A 108 -29.92 6.69 -14.88
C SER A 108 -30.31 6.04 -13.55
N HIS A 109 -29.32 5.82 -12.67
CA HIS A 109 -29.50 5.25 -11.33
C HIS A 109 -28.75 6.08 -10.29
N LEU A 110 -29.18 6.01 -9.03
CA LEU A 110 -28.45 6.59 -7.89
C LEU A 110 -27.60 5.47 -7.25
N PRO A 111 -26.28 5.42 -7.46
CA PRO A 111 -25.43 4.33 -6.96
C PRO A 111 -25.04 4.56 -5.49
N CYS A 112 -26.03 4.75 -4.63
CA CYS A 112 -25.85 5.04 -3.21
C CYS A 112 -27.04 4.49 -2.40
N SER A 113 -26.82 4.23 -1.12
CA SER A 113 -27.84 3.74 -0.19
C SER A 113 -28.07 4.67 1.00
N CYS A 114 -27.75 5.96 0.85
CA CYS A 114 -28.10 6.98 1.86
C CYS A 114 -29.62 7.22 1.89
N GLU A 115 -30.09 7.95 2.89
CA GLU A 115 -31.53 8.21 3.08
C GLU A 115 -32.21 8.88 1.88
N VAL A 116 -31.47 9.65 1.08
CA VAL A 116 -31.99 10.27 -0.14
C VAL A 116 -32.13 9.23 -1.25
N CYS A 117 -31.07 8.46 -1.48
CA CYS A 117 -30.99 7.52 -2.60
C CYS A 117 -31.83 6.25 -2.41
N THR A 118 -32.26 5.94 -1.18
CA THR A 118 -33.25 4.88 -0.92
C THR A 118 -34.70 5.35 -1.08
N ARG A 119 -34.94 6.67 -1.05
CA ARG A 119 -36.28 7.27 -1.15
C ARG A 119 -36.65 7.70 -2.57
N PHE A 120 -35.67 8.07 -3.38
CA PHE A 120 -35.88 8.59 -4.72
C PHE A 120 -35.12 7.78 -5.77
N SER A 121 -35.71 7.63 -6.94
CA SER A 121 -35.01 7.30 -8.17
C SER A 121 -34.29 8.52 -8.74
N ALA A 122 -33.38 8.31 -9.70
CA ALA A 122 -32.69 9.41 -10.37
C ALA A 122 -33.66 10.31 -11.17
N LYS A 123 -34.77 9.76 -11.66
CA LYS A 123 -35.81 10.53 -12.37
C LYS A 123 -36.62 11.38 -11.39
N GLU A 124 -37.13 10.79 -10.31
CA GLU A 124 -37.91 11.53 -9.31
C GLU A 124 -37.09 12.67 -8.69
N LEU A 125 -35.81 12.42 -8.37
CA LEU A 125 -34.91 13.44 -7.83
C LEU A 125 -34.72 14.63 -8.79
N ARG A 126 -34.74 14.40 -10.11
CA ARG A 126 -34.67 15.45 -11.14
C ARG A 126 -35.95 16.29 -11.21
N GLU A 127 -37.08 15.64 -11.04
CA GLU A 127 -38.41 16.24 -11.16
C GLU A 127 -38.82 17.04 -9.91
N LEU A 128 -38.09 16.91 -8.80
CA LEU A 128 -38.30 17.74 -7.61
C LEU A 128 -38.13 19.24 -7.90
N GLU A 129 -38.89 20.03 -7.14
CA GLU A 129 -38.74 21.48 -7.07
C GLU A 129 -37.31 21.88 -6.68
N SER A 130 -36.83 22.98 -7.23
CA SER A 130 -35.41 23.39 -7.12
C SER A 130 -34.87 23.41 -5.68
N GLY A 131 -35.67 23.91 -4.72
CA GLY A 131 -35.28 23.95 -3.31
C GLY A 131 -35.21 22.56 -2.66
N GLU A 132 -36.15 21.68 -2.97
CA GLU A 132 -36.16 20.30 -2.47
C GLU A 132 -35.04 19.47 -3.10
N ARG A 133 -34.82 19.63 -4.42
CA ARG A 133 -33.73 19.00 -5.14
C ARG A 133 -32.37 19.41 -4.58
N PHE A 134 -32.16 20.71 -4.39
CA PHE A 134 -30.95 21.23 -3.72
C PHE A 134 -30.74 20.60 -2.35
N ARG A 135 -31.77 20.58 -1.49
CA ARG A 135 -31.67 20.03 -0.14
C ARG A 135 -31.29 18.55 -0.15
N ASN A 136 -31.94 17.75 -1.01
CA ASN A 136 -31.68 16.32 -1.13
C ASN A 136 -30.29 16.04 -1.72
N LEU A 137 -29.87 16.78 -2.75
CA LEU A 137 -28.52 16.65 -3.30
C LEU A 137 -27.44 17.05 -2.29
N ALA A 138 -27.63 18.16 -1.56
CA ALA A 138 -26.67 18.61 -0.55
C ALA A 138 -26.53 17.58 0.58
N LEU A 139 -27.66 17.00 1.00
CA LEU A 139 -27.71 15.96 2.03
C LEU A 139 -27.01 14.68 1.56
N HIS A 140 -27.32 14.20 0.36
CA HIS A 140 -26.58 13.09 -0.27
C HIS A 140 -25.07 13.37 -0.33
N ASN A 141 -24.68 14.55 -0.83
CA ASN A 141 -23.28 14.93 -0.97
C ASN A 141 -22.53 14.90 0.38
N LEU A 142 -23.18 15.34 1.47
CA LEU A 142 -22.64 15.22 2.83
C LEU A 142 -22.50 13.76 3.26
N PHE A 143 -23.53 12.93 3.04
CA PHE A 143 -23.46 11.50 3.39
C PHE A 143 -22.28 10.81 2.73
N VAL A 144 -22.00 11.08 1.45
CA VAL A 144 -20.86 10.48 0.76
C VAL A 144 -19.53 10.94 1.38
N CYS A 145 -19.40 12.21 1.76
CA CYS A 145 -18.21 12.71 2.44
C CYS A 145 -17.99 12.01 3.79
N PHE A 146 -19.03 11.91 4.63
CA PHE A 146 -18.94 11.23 5.92
C PHE A 146 -18.67 9.73 5.77
N GLN A 147 -19.32 9.08 4.82
CA GLN A 147 -19.10 7.65 4.55
C GLN A 147 -17.64 7.39 4.15
N GLU A 148 -17.03 8.25 3.34
CA GLU A 148 -15.62 8.11 2.96
C GLU A 148 -14.71 8.28 4.18
N VAL A 149 -14.98 9.25 5.06
CA VAL A 149 -14.22 9.43 6.31
C VAL A 149 -14.34 8.21 7.23
N GLU A 150 -15.53 7.63 7.40
CA GLU A 150 -15.71 6.41 8.20
C GLU A 150 -15.01 5.21 7.58
N ALA A 151 -15.04 5.06 6.25
CA ALA A 151 -14.28 4.02 5.55
C ALA A 151 -12.76 4.16 5.76
N ILE A 152 -12.24 5.39 5.76
CA ILE A 152 -10.83 5.68 6.04
C ILE A 152 -10.48 5.33 7.50
N LYS A 153 -11.29 5.74 8.47
CA LYS A 153 -11.08 5.40 9.89
C LYS A 153 -11.05 3.88 10.09
N GLN A 154 -11.97 3.15 9.48
CA GLN A 154 -11.99 1.69 9.54
C GLN A 154 -10.72 1.09 8.92
N ALA A 155 -10.30 1.59 7.75
CA ALA A 155 -9.06 1.13 7.12
C ALA A 155 -7.83 1.38 7.99
N ILE A 156 -7.74 2.53 8.67
CA ILE A 156 -6.67 2.81 9.64
C ILE A 156 -6.72 1.81 10.79
N TRP A 157 -7.89 1.59 11.40
CA TRP A 157 -8.06 0.67 12.52
C TRP A 157 -7.64 -0.77 12.17
N GLU A 158 -7.94 -1.25 10.96
CA GLU A 158 -7.54 -2.58 10.47
C GLU A 158 -6.07 -2.65 10.02
N GLY A 159 -5.39 -1.50 9.85
CA GLY A 159 -4.07 -1.41 9.23
C GLY A 159 -4.08 -1.53 7.71
N ARG A 160 -5.22 -1.29 7.05
CA ARG A 160 -5.44 -1.40 5.60
C ARG A 160 -5.50 -0.05 4.87
N MET A 161 -4.95 0.99 5.47
CA MET A 161 -4.97 2.34 4.89
C MET A 161 -4.30 2.40 3.51
N TYR A 162 -3.19 1.68 3.32
CA TYR A 162 -2.47 1.67 2.05
C TYR A 162 -3.27 0.96 0.95
N GLU A 163 -3.92 -0.16 1.27
CA GLU A 163 -4.82 -0.87 0.34
C GLU A 163 -6.00 0.00 -0.07
N LEU A 164 -6.58 0.77 0.88
CA LEU A 164 -7.63 1.74 0.57
C LEU A 164 -7.10 2.83 -0.38
N LEU A 165 -5.94 3.41 -0.08
CA LEU A 165 -5.29 4.41 -0.92
C LEU A 165 -5.05 3.88 -2.33
N GLU A 166 -4.47 2.68 -2.46
CA GLU A 166 -4.12 2.05 -3.72
C GLU A 166 -5.36 1.80 -4.60
N ARG A 167 -6.46 1.38 -3.98
CA ARG A 167 -7.77 1.23 -4.65
C ARG A 167 -8.33 2.58 -5.09
N LYS A 168 -8.33 3.58 -4.20
CA LYS A 168 -8.90 4.90 -4.47
C LYS A 168 -8.10 5.68 -5.50
N ALA A 169 -6.76 5.54 -5.51
CA ALA A 169 -5.89 6.18 -6.49
C ALA A 169 -6.24 5.82 -7.94
N ARG A 170 -6.74 4.61 -8.18
CA ARG A 170 -7.15 4.14 -9.52
C ARG A 170 -8.50 4.70 -10.00
N SER A 171 -9.17 5.55 -9.22
CA SER A 171 -10.42 6.21 -9.62
C SER A 171 -10.23 7.27 -10.70
N HIS A 172 -9.06 7.93 -10.75
CA HIS A 172 -8.78 8.99 -11.70
C HIS A 172 -7.29 9.04 -12.08
N PRO A 173 -6.91 9.25 -13.37
CA PRO A 173 -5.51 9.27 -13.79
C PRO A 173 -4.62 10.24 -13.01
N ALA A 174 -5.08 11.47 -12.75
CA ALA A 174 -4.32 12.45 -11.97
C ALA A 174 -4.11 12.04 -10.50
N LEU A 175 -5.07 11.30 -9.91
CA LEU A 175 -4.93 10.79 -8.55
C LEU A 175 -3.94 9.61 -8.52
N TYR A 176 -3.98 8.76 -9.55
CA TYR A 176 -3.02 7.68 -9.73
C TYR A 176 -1.59 8.22 -9.94
N GLU A 177 -1.42 9.27 -10.74
CA GLU A 177 -0.13 9.94 -10.91
C GLU A 177 0.40 10.48 -9.57
N ALA A 178 -0.47 11.12 -8.77
CA ALA A 178 -0.12 11.61 -7.45
C ALA A 178 0.29 10.48 -6.49
N PHE A 179 -0.42 9.36 -6.52
CA PHE A 179 -0.05 8.15 -5.77
C PHE A 179 1.32 7.62 -6.20
N GLN A 180 1.60 7.54 -7.51
CA GLN A 180 2.91 7.14 -8.01
C GLN A 180 4.02 8.13 -7.63
N TYR A 181 3.70 9.42 -7.55
CA TYR A 181 4.64 10.46 -7.17
C TYR A 181 5.15 10.31 -5.73
N ILE A 182 4.32 9.77 -4.81
CA ILE A 182 4.76 9.44 -3.43
C ILE A 182 6.03 8.57 -3.46
N PHE A 183 6.13 7.64 -4.41
CA PHE A 183 7.27 6.71 -4.52
C PHE A 183 8.55 7.34 -5.08
N ARG A 184 8.47 8.57 -5.61
CA ARG A 184 9.63 9.30 -6.15
C ARG A 184 10.27 10.21 -5.12
N ASP A 185 9.55 10.53 -4.05
CA ASP A 185 10.03 11.36 -2.96
C ASP A 185 10.45 10.49 -1.77
N GLU A 186 11.75 10.20 -1.69
CA GLU A 186 12.30 9.31 -0.66
C GLU A 186 12.11 9.88 0.75
N GLU A 187 12.11 11.21 0.94
CA GLU A 187 11.87 11.81 2.25
C GLU A 187 10.43 11.60 2.71
N THR A 188 9.47 11.67 1.78
CA THR A 188 8.07 11.31 2.04
C THR A 188 7.96 9.82 2.41
N LEU A 189 8.59 8.93 1.65
CA LEU A 189 8.57 7.49 1.95
C LEU A 189 9.19 7.18 3.30
N GLN A 190 10.30 7.84 3.64
CA GLN A 190 10.94 7.69 4.94
C GLN A 190 10.03 8.16 6.07
N THR A 191 9.35 9.30 5.88
CA THR A 191 8.38 9.83 6.85
C THR A 191 7.22 8.84 7.04
N MET A 192 6.65 8.32 5.94
CA MET A 192 5.62 7.30 6.00
C MET A 192 6.13 6.03 6.69
N ALA A 193 7.35 5.59 6.41
CA ALA A 193 7.96 4.41 7.00
C ALA A 193 8.21 4.55 8.51
N LEU A 194 8.57 5.74 8.98
CA LEU A 194 8.73 6.03 10.40
C LEU A 194 7.41 5.89 11.17
N HIS A 195 6.31 6.29 10.54
CA HIS A 195 4.97 6.29 11.15
C HIS A 195 4.11 5.06 10.82
N THR A 196 4.62 4.15 10.01
CA THR A 196 3.96 2.87 9.70
C THR A 196 4.26 1.85 10.81
N PRO A 197 3.25 1.26 11.49
CA PRO A 197 3.45 0.25 12.53
C PRO A 197 4.34 -0.91 12.10
N LEU A 198 5.07 -1.51 13.04
CA LEU A 198 5.89 -2.71 12.79
C LEU A 198 5.06 -3.96 12.53
N SER A 199 3.86 -4.02 13.11
CA SER A 199 2.88 -5.09 12.93
C SER A 199 1.47 -4.51 12.88
N LYS A 200 0.55 -5.24 12.26
CA LYS A 200 -0.84 -4.81 12.01
C LYS A 200 -1.85 -5.90 12.34
N ARG A 201 -3.10 -5.50 12.54
CA ARG A 201 -4.22 -6.43 12.84
C ARG A 201 -4.51 -7.38 11.69
N ARG A 202 -4.31 -6.92 10.46
CA ARG A 202 -4.55 -7.69 9.24
C ARG A 202 -3.26 -7.86 8.45
N GLY A 203 -3.21 -8.97 7.72
CA GLY A 203 -2.20 -9.22 6.72
C GLY A 203 -2.23 -8.23 5.54
N LEU A 204 -1.12 -8.15 4.81
CA LEU A 204 -0.95 -7.25 3.68
C LEU A 204 -1.55 -7.85 2.41
N PHE A 205 -2.13 -6.99 1.56
CA PHE A 205 -2.47 -7.36 0.18
C PHE A 205 -1.52 -6.70 -0.80
N LEU A 206 -0.79 -7.51 -1.58
CA LEU A 206 0.04 -7.04 -2.69
C LEU A 206 -0.64 -7.41 -4.00
N PHE A 207 -0.98 -6.41 -4.80
CA PHE A 207 -1.69 -6.59 -6.06
C PHE A 207 -0.73 -6.65 -7.25
N ASP A 208 0.18 -5.68 -7.31
CA ASP A 208 1.15 -5.52 -8.39
C ASP A 208 2.47 -4.90 -7.88
N THR A 209 3.35 -4.52 -8.80
CA THR A 209 4.65 -3.91 -8.49
C THR A 209 4.55 -2.58 -7.74
N THR A 210 3.44 -1.87 -7.85
CA THR A 210 3.16 -0.63 -7.12
C THR A 210 2.93 -0.91 -5.64
N SER A 211 2.30 -2.04 -5.31
CA SER A 211 2.11 -2.45 -3.92
C SER A 211 3.44 -2.69 -3.20
N LEU A 212 4.52 -3.02 -3.93
CA LEU A 212 5.87 -3.25 -3.37
C LEU A 212 6.56 -1.97 -2.88
N GLN A 213 6.02 -0.79 -3.21
CA GLN A 213 6.57 0.48 -2.74
C GLN A 213 6.15 0.83 -1.31
N ARG A 214 5.23 0.04 -0.72
CA ARG A 214 4.74 0.33 0.63
C ARG A 214 5.81 0.16 1.70
N PRO A 215 5.77 0.95 2.78
CA PRO A 215 6.84 0.95 3.77
C PRO A 215 7.13 -0.40 4.42
N GLU A 216 6.12 -1.23 4.67
CA GLU A 216 6.27 -2.54 5.30
C GLU A 216 7.07 -3.51 4.43
N TYR A 217 6.80 -3.51 3.11
CA TYR A 217 7.51 -4.36 2.18
C TYR A 217 8.97 -3.90 2.04
N ARG A 218 9.21 -2.59 1.86
CA ARG A 218 10.57 -2.04 1.77
C ARG A 218 11.37 -2.34 3.04
N ARG A 219 10.78 -2.12 4.21
CA ARG A 219 11.41 -2.45 5.51
C ARG A 219 11.75 -3.93 5.62
N MET A 220 10.81 -4.83 5.30
CA MET A 220 11.05 -6.27 5.40
C MET A 220 12.16 -6.73 4.43
N THR A 221 12.15 -6.24 3.18
CA THR A 221 13.20 -6.58 2.22
C THR A 221 14.57 -6.05 2.64
N GLU A 222 14.65 -4.88 3.26
CA GLU A 222 15.90 -4.40 3.88
C GLU A 222 16.37 -5.28 5.04
N TRP A 223 15.46 -5.77 5.89
CA TRP A 223 15.80 -6.69 6.97
C TRP A 223 16.31 -8.03 6.43
N LEU A 224 15.67 -8.58 5.40
CA LEU A 224 16.14 -9.80 4.73
C LEU A 224 17.56 -9.65 4.17
N ARG A 225 17.91 -8.49 3.62
CA ARG A 225 19.27 -8.20 3.11
C ARG A 225 20.34 -8.18 4.22
N ARG A 226 19.96 -7.84 5.45
CA ARG A 226 20.85 -7.76 6.63
C ARG A 226 20.89 -9.06 7.42
N TRP A 227 19.94 -9.97 7.21
CA TRP A 227 19.91 -11.26 7.87
C TRP A 227 21.17 -12.06 7.55
N THR A 228 21.62 -12.84 8.54
CA THR A 228 22.80 -13.72 8.43
C THR A 228 22.42 -15.13 8.87
N PRO A 229 22.89 -16.17 8.15
CA PRO A 229 22.64 -17.55 8.52
C PRO A 229 23.41 -17.96 9.77
N SER A 230 22.86 -18.91 10.50
CA SER A 230 23.55 -19.60 11.60
C SER A 230 24.52 -20.68 11.11
N CYS A 231 24.39 -21.08 9.85
CA CYS A 231 25.11 -22.20 9.25
C CYS A 231 25.42 -21.97 7.78
N LEU A 232 26.59 -22.43 7.29
CA LEU A 232 27.00 -22.28 5.89
C LEU A 232 27.26 -23.61 5.15
N GLU A 233 26.98 -24.75 5.78
CA GLU A 233 27.19 -26.06 5.14
C GLU A 233 26.21 -26.28 3.98
N ALA A 234 24.91 -26.14 4.21
CA ALA A 234 23.90 -26.27 3.16
C ALA A 234 22.78 -25.21 3.26
N ALA A 235 22.36 -24.69 2.11
CA ALA A 235 21.11 -23.93 1.96
C ALA A 235 20.06 -24.81 1.29
N VAL A 236 18.91 -24.99 1.95
CA VAL A 236 17.82 -25.84 1.46
C VAL A 236 16.62 -24.97 1.10
N LEU A 237 16.23 -25.00 -0.16
CA LEU A 237 15.21 -24.15 -0.74
C LEU A 237 13.92 -24.96 -0.92
N VAL A 238 12.83 -24.47 -0.32
CA VAL A 238 11.50 -25.07 -0.38
C VAL A 238 10.45 -24.05 -0.80
N SER A 239 9.38 -24.49 -1.46
CA SER A 239 8.31 -23.59 -1.92
C SER A 239 7.48 -23.05 -0.74
N HIS A 240 7.02 -21.80 -0.84
CA HIS A 240 6.03 -21.20 0.06
C HIS A 240 4.82 -22.11 0.25
N LYS A 241 4.30 -22.68 -0.83
CA LYS A 241 3.15 -23.59 -0.78
C LYS A 241 3.46 -24.86 0.02
N ALA A 242 4.70 -25.35 0.05
CA ALA A 242 5.08 -26.47 0.90
C ALA A 242 5.02 -26.11 2.38
N VAL A 243 5.46 -24.90 2.74
CA VAL A 243 5.48 -24.40 4.12
C VAL A 243 4.05 -24.13 4.63
N VAL A 244 3.19 -23.47 3.84
CA VAL A 244 1.80 -23.17 4.26
C VAL A 244 0.96 -24.44 4.45
N ASN A 245 1.15 -25.45 3.59
CA ASN A 245 0.28 -26.62 3.55
C ASN A 245 0.77 -27.81 4.38
N ARG A 246 1.94 -27.71 5.03
CA ARG A 246 2.49 -28.80 5.84
C ARG A 246 2.69 -28.34 7.28
N ARG A 247 2.55 -29.28 8.22
CA ARG A 247 3.05 -29.07 9.58
C ARG A 247 4.58 -28.98 9.54
N LEU A 248 5.16 -28.08 10.33
CA LEU A 248 6.61 -27.88 10.38
C LEU A 248 7.37 -29.17 10.69
N GLU A 249 6.86 -30.01 11.60
CA GLU A 249 7.45 -31.32 11.93
C GLU A 249 7.65 -32.20 10.68
N LYS A 250 6.61 -32.34 9.86
CA LYS A 250 6.68 -33.13 8.61
C LYS A 250 7.58 -32.51 7.56
N LEU A 251 7.74 -31.18 7.59
CA LEU A 251 8.71 -30.50 6.73
C LEU A 251 10.12 -30.87 7.16
N PHE A 252 10.44 -30.78 8.46
CA PHE A 252 11.76 -31.15 8.98
C PHE A 252 12.09 -32.64 8.82
N GLU A 253 11.13 -33.55 8.99
CA GLU A 253 11.32 -34.98 8.68
C GLU A 253 11.72 -35.21 7.21
N MET A 254 11.08 -34.48 6.29
CA MET A 254 11.42 -34.54 4.86
C MET A 254 12.81 -33.95 4.60
N LEU A 255 13.14 -32.82 5.23
CA LEU A 255 14.45 -32.18 5.09
C LEU A 255 15.58 -33.07 5.63
N ALA A 256 15.39 -33.70 6.79
CA ALA A 256 16.36 -34.62 7.39
C ALA A 256 16.68 -35.80 6.47
N LYS A 257 15.69 -36.33 5.72
CA LYS A 257 15.91 -37.39 4.73
C LYS A 257 16.78 -36.94 3.53
N VAL A 258 16.78 -35.64 3.21
CA VAL A 258 17.50 -35.10 2.05
C VAL A 258 18.90 -34.63 2.43
N VAL A 259 19.05 -34.01 3.61
CA VAL A 259 20.28 -33.34 4.04
C VAL A 259 21.07 -34.17 5.05
N GLY A 260 20.44 -35.17 5.67
CA GLY A 260 21.01 -35.95 6.78
C GLY A 260 21.09 -35.13 8.07
N ASP A 261 22.00 -35.51 8.96
CA ASP A 261 22.25 -34.85 10.26
C ASP A 261 23.19 -33.62 10.13
N GLY A 262 23.45 -33.17 8.89
CA GLY A 262 24.26 -32.00 8.63
C GLY A 262 23.59 -30.71 9.09
N CYS A 263 24.40 -29.69 9.34
CA CYS A 263 23.92 -28.34 9.61
C CYS A 263 23.37 -27.70 8.33
N PHE A 264 22.20 -27.05 8.37
CA PHE A 264 21.63 -26.38 7.20
C PHE A 264 20.73 -25.21 7.55
N GLU A 265 20.57 -24.30 6.59
CA GLU A 265 19.58 -23.24 6.63
C GLU A 265 18.44 -23.54 5.66
N VAL A 266 17.22 -23.28 6.07
CA VAL A 266 16.04 -23.46 5.22
C VAL A 266 15.58 -22.10 4.71
N PHE A 267 15.38 -22.01 3.40
CA PHE A 267 14.83 -20.84 2.74
C PHE A 267 13.53 -21.19 2.03
N VAL A 268 12.58 -20.27 2.11
CA VAL A 268 11.32 -20.28 1.40
C VAL A 268 11.48 -19.42 0.16
N HIS A 269 11.32 -20.02 -1.02
CA HIS A 269 11.30 -19.30 -2.30
C HIS A 269 9.86 -19.03 -2.75
N ASP A 270 9.66 -18.64 -4.01
CA ASP A 270 8.36 -18.31 -4.64
C ASP A 270 7.47 -17.31 -3.85
N THR A 271 8.14 -16.41 -3.12
CA THR A 271 7.53 -15.28 -2.42
C THR A 271 7.81 -13.96 -3.15
N PRO A 272 6.95 -12.93 -3.01
CA PRO A 272 7.24 -11.59 -3.53
C PRO A 272 8.40 -10.90 -2.80
N TYR A 273 8.83 -11.44 -1.65
CA TYR A 273 10.00 -10.97 -0.89
C TYR A 273 11.32 -11.59 -1.37
N GLY A 274 11.27 -12.47 -2.36
CA GLY A 274 12.41 -13.23 -2.83
C GLY A 274 12.66 -14.47 -1.96
N LEU A 275 13.92 -14.71 -1.62
CA LEU A 275 14.35 -15.83 -0.80
C LEU A 275 14.25 -15.47 0.69
N VAL A 276 13.37 -16.15 1.42
CA VAL A 276 13.06 -15.83 2.82
C VAL A 276 13.55 -16.94 3.75
N PRO A 277 14.42 -16.66 4.75
CA PRO A 277 14.78 -17.65 5.76
C PRO A 277 13.55 -18.17 6.50
N LEU A 278 13.45 -19.49 6.72
CA LEU A 278 12.33 -20.11 7.42
C LEU A 278 12.16 -19.56 8.84
N SER A 279 13.27 -19.19 9.50
CA SER A 279 13.29 -18.56 10.82
C SER A 279 12.56 -17.21 10.87
N LEU A 280 12.45 -16.50 9.74
CA LEU A 280 11.72 -15.23 9.63
C LEU A 280 10.35 -15.39 8.96
N TYR A 281 10.03 -16.56 8.43
CA TYR A 281 8.82 -16.76 7.60
C TYR A 281 7.52 -16.39 8.33
N HIS A 282 7.43 -16.68 9.63
CA HIS A 282 6.24 -16.38 10.44
C HIS A 282 6.20 -14.95 10.99
N VAL A 283 7.25 -14.16 10.77
CA VAL A 283 7.34 -12.75 11.18
C VAL A 283 6.52 -11.88 10.22
N PHE A 284 5.75 -10.93 10.78
CA PHE A 284 5.00 -9.98 9.98
C PHE A 284 5.95 -9.12 9.12
N PRO A 285 5.65 -8.88 7.83
CA PRO A 285 4.41 -9.25 7.13
C PRO A 285 4.43 -10.57 6.34
N ILE A 286 5.52 -11.36 6.36
CA ILE A 286 5.81 -12.39 5.35
C ILE A 286 4.66 -13.40 5.18
N SER A 287 4.44 -14.27 6.17
CA SER A 287 3.39 -15.29 6.08
C SER A 287 1.96 -14.73 6.10
N GLN A 288 1.79 -13.48 6.53
CA GLN A 288 0.51 -12.77 6.54
C GLN A 288 0.30 -11.94 5.26
N THR A 289 1.10 -12.13 4.21
CA THR A 289 0.91 -11.43 2.94
C THR A 289 0.14 -12.29 1.94
N THR A 290 -0.93 -11.74 1.36
CA THR A 290 -1.64 -12.34 0.23
C THR A 290 -1.26 -11.62 -1.06
N TYR A 291 -0.99 -12.39 -2.11
CA TYR A 291 -0.59 -11.89 -3.42
C TYR A 291 -1.03 -12.85 -4.53
N PRO A 292 -1.26 -12.35 -5.76
CA PRO A 292 -1.57 -13.19 -6.90
C PRO A 292 -0.30 -13.87 -7.45
N GLU A 293 -0.47 -15.04 -8.08
CA GLU A 293 0.63 -15.77 -8.75
C GLU A 293 1.29 -14.93 -9.86
N THR A 294 0.50 -14.08 -10.53
CA THR A 294 0.97 -13.17 -11.58
C THR A 294 2.03 -12.19 -11.08
N LEU A 295 1.96 -11.75 -9.81
CA LEU A 295 2.97 -10.87 -9.23
C LEU A 295 4.31 -11.60 -9.09
N VAL A 296 4.30 -12.83 -8.58
CA VAL A 296 5.55 -13.64 -8.47
C VAL A 296 6.14 -13.89 -9.85
N LYS A 297 5.29 -14.17 -10.85
CA LYS A 297 5.74 -14.35 -12.24
C LYS A 297 6.35 -13.08 -12.84
N GLN A 298 5.76 -11.91 -12.59
CA GLN A 298 6.32 -10.62 -13.01
C GLN A 298 7.67 -10.32 -12.36
N LEU A 299 7.90 -10.82 -11.14
CA LEU A 299 9.13 -10.63 -10.38
C LEU A 299 10.15 -11.77 -10.56
N GLU A 300 9.89 -12.78 -11.40
CA GLU A 300 10.69 -14.01 -11.54
C GLU A 300 12.19 -13.70 -11.66
N ASP A 301 12.57 -12.90 -12.66
CA ASP A 301 13.98 -12.53 -12.92
C ASP A 301 14.62 -11.79 -11.76
N LYS A 302 13.86 -10.89 -11.10
CA LYS A 302 14.34 -10.16 -9.93
C LYS A 302 14.58 -11.11 -8.75
N ILE A 303 13.62 -11.98 -8.47
CA ILE A 303 13.69 -12.94 -7.37
C ILE A 303 14.87 -13.89 -7.57
N PHE A 304 15.06 -14.41 -8.79
CA PHE A 304 16.15 -15.35 -9.08
C PHE A 304 17.52 -14.70 -8.93
N ARG A 305 17.67 -13.47 -9.44
CA ARG A 305 18.90 -12.70 -9.27
C ARG A 305 19.20 -12.40 -7.79
N GLU A 306 18.22 -11.89 -7.05
CA GLU A 306 18.39 -11.58 -5.61
C GLU A 306 18.66 -12.86 -4.78
N ALA A 307 18.09 -14.00 -5.16
CA ALA A 307 18.39 -15.29 -4.55
C ALA A 307 19.85 -15.71 -4.81
N ALA A 308 20.34 -15.59 -6.05
CA ALA A 308 21.74 -15.87 -6.38
C ALA A 308 22.69 -14.96 -5.59
N GLU A 309 22.44 -13.65 -5.56
CA GLU A 309 23.22 -12.67 -4.79
C GLU A 309 23.24 -13.03 -3.29
N THR A 310 22.09 -13.40 -2.73
CA THR A 310 21.98 -13.77 -1.31
C THR A 310 22.78 -15.03 -0.99
N LEU A 311 22.70 -16.06 -1.83
CA LEU A 311 23.41 -17.32 -1.63
C LEU A 311 24.93 -17.15 -1.86
N ALA A 312 25.32 -16.35 -2.86
CA ALA A 312 26.71 -16.01 -3.14
C ALA A 312 27.34 -15.23 -1.98
N LYS A 313 26.66 -14.18 -1.50
CA LYS A 313 27.09 -13.33 -0.38
C LYS A 313 27.46 -14.13 0.86
N HIS A 314 26.63 -15.11 1.22
CA HIS A 314 26.84 -15.90 2.44
C HIS A 314 27.82 -17.04 2.27
N GLY A 315 27.98 -17.56 1.05
CA GLY A 315 29.02 -18.53 0.78
C GLY A 315 28.68 -19.99 1.14
N PHE A 316 27.41 -20.40 1.13
CA PHE A 316 26.98 -21.78 1.36
C PHE A 316 27.75 -22.82 0.53
N LYS A 317 28.22 -23.93 1.12
CA LYS A 317 28.98 -24.96 0.38
C LYS A 317 28.10 -25.72 -0.61
N LYS A 318 26.90 -26.10 -0.17
CA LYS A 318 25.91 -26.82 -0.97
C LYS A 318 24.59 -26.06 -1.04
N ILE A 319 23.96 -26.08 -2.21
CA ILE A 319 22.61 -25.51 -2.40
C ILE A 319 21.70 -26.63 -2.85
N ILE A 320 20.61 -26.87 -2.13
CA ILE A 320 19.65 -27.95 -2.40
C ILE A 320 18.29 -27.32 -2.64
N ILE A 321 17.68 -27.61 -3.79
CA ILE A 321 16.33 -27.16 -4.12
C ILE A 321 15.42 -28.37 -4.14
N ILE A 322 14.34 -28.31 -3.35
CA ILE A 322 13.37 -29.40 -3.24
C ILE A 322 12.09 -29.01 -3.96
N GLU A 323 11.87 -29.61 -5.13
CA GLU A 323 10.60 -29.53 -5.84
C GLU A 323 9.53 -30.29 -5.06
N THR A 324 8.49 -29.59 -4.64
CA THR A 324 7.32 -30.20 -3.99
C THR A 324 6.14 -30.21 -4.94
N ARG A 325 5.14 -31.09 -4.68
CA ARG A 325 3.94 -31.20 -5.52
C ARG A 325 3.13 -29.91 -5.67
N ARG A 326 3.33 -28.92 -4.79
CA ARG A 326 2.63 -27.63 -4.81
C ARG A 326 3.66 -26.51 -4.87
N GLU A 327 3.62 -25.77 -5.96
CA GLU A 327 4.41 -24.55 -6.18
C GLU A 327 3.46 -23.39 -6.46
N THR A 328 3.96 -22.15 -6.45
CA THR A 328 3.19 -20.98 -6.88
C THR A 328 2.74 -21.08 -8.34
N TYR A 329 3.56 -21.64 -9.23
CA TYR A 329 3.13 -22.09 -10.57
C TYR A 329 4.03 -23.23 -11.06
N PRO A 330 3.55 -24.06 -12.02
CA PRO A 330 4.30 -25.23 -12.46
C PRO A 330 5.69 -24.89 -13.00
N GLY A 331 6.71 -25.56 -12.46
CA GLY A 331 8.09 -25.47 -12.95
C GLY A 331 8.90 -24.33 -12.34
N TYR A 332 8.39 -23.66 -11.30
CA TYR A 332 9.11 -22.57 -10.62
C TYR A 332 10.47 -23.06 -10.10
N SER A 333 10.51 -24.13 -9.30
CA SER A 333 11.74 -24.62 -8.67
C SER A 333 12.77 -25.04 -9.70
N ARG A 334 12.31 -25.63 -10.81
CA ARG A 334 13.18 -26.05 -11.92
C ARG A 334 13.86 -24.86 -12.57
N LYS A 335 13.10 -23.80 -12.86
CA LYS A 335 13.65 -22.56 -13.42
C LYS A 335 14.61 -21.88 -12.45
N LEU A 336 14.26 -21.81 -11.17
CA LEU A 336 15.14 -21.27 -10.13
C LEU A 336 16.45 -22.06 -10.08
N ALA A 337 16.38 -23.39 -10.09
CA ALA A 337 17.56 -24.24 -10.09
C ALA A 337 18.48 -23.98 -11.28
N HIS A 338 17.91 -23.90 -12.49
CA HIS A 338 18.68 -23.57 -13.69
C HIS A 338 19.33 -22.19 -13.62
N SER A 339 18.61 -21.18 -13.12
CA SER A 339 19.13 -19.83 -12.92
C SER A 339 20.28 -19.80 -11.90
N LEU A 340 20.15 -20.52 -10.78
CA LEU A 340 21.19 -20.59 -9.75
C LEU A 340 22.42 -21.37 -10.24
N GLN A 341 22.24 -22.47 -10.99
CA GLN A 341 23.35 -23.22 -11.61
C GLN A 341 24.16 -22.36 -12.59
N THR A 342 23.47 -21.50 -13.35
CA THR A 342 24.13 -20.61 -14.31
C THR A 342 24.85 -19.46 -13.61
N SER A 343 24.31 -18.97 -12.49
CA SER A 343 24.81 -17.77 -11.80
C SER A 343 25.86 -18.06 -10.73
N LEU A 344 25.92 -19.30 -10.21
CA LEU A 344 26.77 -19.69 -9.10
C LEU A 344 27.73 -20.80 -9.53
N SER A 345 29.03 -20.65 -9.25
CA SER A 345 30.05 -21.68 -9.50
C SER A 345 30.02 -22.83 -8.46
N LYS A 346 28.85 -23.17 -7.92
CA LYS A 346 28.68 -24.09 -6.77
C LYS A 346 27.80 -25.28 -7.10
N GLU A 347 27.88 -26.33 -6.29
CA GLU A 347 27.03 -27.51 -6.40
C GLU A 347 25.58 -27.15 -6.03
N VAL A 348 24.74 -26.99 -7.06
CA VAL A 348 23.29 -26.82 -6.94
C VAL A 348 22.62 -28.15 -7.25
N VAL A 349 22.13 -28.81 -6.20
CA VAL A 349 21.41 -30.08 -6.28
C VAL A 349 19.92 -29.81 -6.38
N TYR A 350 19.31 -30.28 -7.45
CA TYR A 350 17.86 -30.26 -7.63
C TYR A 350 17.29 -31.65 -7.33
N THR A 351 16.33 -31.73 -6.41
CA THR A 351 15.67 -32.98 -6.04
C THR A 351 14.16 -32.83 -5.95
N THR A 352 13.43 -33.93 -6.06
CA THR A 352 11.98 -33.96 -5.89
C THR A 352 11.63 -34.53 -4.53
N SER A 353 10.57 -34.02 -3.90
CA SER A 353 10.13 -34.47 -2.57
C SER A 353 9.48 -35.88 -2.54
N LYS A 354 9.74 -36.74 -3.54
CA LYS A 354 9.15 -38.08 -3.66
C LYS A 354 9.88 -39.10 -2.80
#